data_AF-A0A947XS01-F1
#
_entry.id   AF-A0A947XS01-F1
#
_cell.length_a   1.000
_cell.length_b   1.000
_cell.length_c   1.000
_cell.angle_alpha   90.00
_cell.angle_beta   90.00
_cell.angle_gamma   90.00
#
_symmetry.space_group_name_H-M   'P 1'
#
loop_
_entity.id
_entity.type
_entity.pdbx_description
1 polymer ?
#
loop_
_entity_poly.entity_id
_entity_poly.type
_entity_poly.pdbx_seq_one_letter_code
_entity_poly.pdbx_strand_id
1 'polypeptide(L)'
;MPPETSLGNRNTSLTEILFNRHSNFKEKADQVESFYGIRSSAMVDFLIGWAQQNDPTEEVRALGGKNIIVGKFVEFQNLENADPGQKEGHTTLTNLLYSDALLPLVSAIDSFGKIHNDPGAIRDANTALFFLNEALDIIFHNQRHIDNLVATFTRMQTEAVQGISSDLQDFFTLIKIAKISAVETIQKHGDKTIILNPNIPIPKGVEKGSFTDLKNFALAEFESEKGTTFPEDFGERLKQSKTLAVSLDWNSVWNQSESYANGYLIAVTSTLLRNLADNFHLTFPDKEIYFVINTGRPALYAWGVVEALHAIKELRAFGLAESGTVILKEGMHSGDFTLTLSLIKGEFVPEPHEWKEELQTILRTLQSGLKPSVRLHNENKESSLALKIAAKNSPENHWLHQDQNDETITPNYVKKHLDSYFASTITQTKKLLRQTIAIASSKRLETILSMGEDMKAGTADDLSPQQLSALERTFSQFQEFSWEGAQKLTRRLKVLRYMQEKLVTKYNPTAGFLDIVHADINKYSSLRLVLEQLGFSPEESVVIHIGDSSSDNMPEEKTGKGEINEGADDVYLVGVGNSSPGYKETIEKRKPRNRGIIIPRKTILGLMDMIVGINNVVSSLR
;
A
#
# COMPACT_ATOMS: atom_id res chain seq x y z
N MET A 1 -33.73 -7.07 -22.41
CA MET A 1 -33.71 -5.60 -22.52
C MET A 1 -34.55 -5.05 -21.39
N PRO A 2 -33.97 -4.40 -20.37
CA PRO A 2 -34.74 -3.54 -19.49
C PRO A 2 -35.07 -2.23 -20.23
N PRO A 3 -36.17 -1.54 -19.88
CA PRO A 3 -36.63 -0.37 -20.61
C PRO A 3 -35.69 0.82 -20.38
N GLU A 4 -35.44 1.58 -21.45
CA GLU A 4 -34.86 2.91 -21.41
C GLU A 4 -35.72 3.83 -20.53
N THR A 5 -35.34 4.01 -19.27
CA THR A 5 -35.84 5.14 -18.48
C THR A 5 -35.05 6.37 -18.88
N SER A 6 -35.76 7.30 -19.51
CA SER A 6 -35.31 8.65 -19.82
C SER A 6 -34.57 9.27 -18.63
N LEU A 7 -33.39 9.82 -18.91
CA LEU A 7 -32.57 10.64 -18.01
C LEU A 7 -33.28 11.96 -17.63
N GLY A 8 -34.40 11.86 -16.91
CA GLY A 8 -35.09 13.01 -16.33
C GLY A 8 -34.36 13.50 -15.09
N ASN A 9 -33.95 14.77 -15.09
CA ASN A 9 -33.40 15.57 -13.98
C ASN A 9 -32.67 14.78 -12.86
N ARG A 10 -31.37 14.52 -13.06
CA ARG A 10 -30.44 13.93 -12.07
C ARG A 10 -30.10 14.83 -10.86
N ASN A 11 -30.89 15.84 -10.54
CA ASN A 11 -30.54 16.87 -9.54
C ASN A 11 -31.50 16.99 -8.35
N THR A 12 -32.43 16.05 -8.13
CA THR A 12 -33.26 16.08 -6.93
C THR A 12 -32.43 15.66 -5.71
N SER A 13 -32.29 16.54 -4.72
CA SER A 13 -31.52 16.26 -3.50
C SER A 13 -32.25 15.26 -2.59
N LEU A 14 -31.49 14.57 -1.74
CA LEU A 14 -32.03 13.60 -0.79
C LEU A 14 -33.00 14.30 0.15
N THR A 15 -32.64 15.50 0.58
CA THR A 15 -33.50 16.40 1.35
C THR A 15 -34.83 16.67 0.63
N GLU A 16 -34.81 16.97 -0.67
CA GLU A 16 -36.05 17.20 -1.44
C GLU A 16 -36.92 15.95 -1.54
N ILE A 17 -36.35 14.77 -1.76
CA ILE A 17 -37.10 13.49 -1.80
C ILE A 17 -37.75 13.22 -0.44
N LEU A 18 -36.95 13.31 0.61
CA LEU A 18 -37.35 13.01 1.98
C LEU A 18 -38.46 13.96 2.48
N PHE A 19 -38.37 15.25 2.18
CA PHE A 19 -39.35 16.26 2.60
C PHE A 19 -40.44 16.56 1.55
N ASN A 20 -40.49 15.83 0.44
CA ASN A 20 -41.55 16.00 -0.55
C ASN A 20 -42.90 15.63 0.09
N ARG A 21 -43.79 16.62 0.24
CA ARG A 21 -45.14 16.40 0.82
C ARG A 21 -46.11 15.71 -0.14
N HIS A 22 -45.74 15.59 -1.41
CA HIS A 22 -46.59 15.06 -2.47
C HIS A 22 -46.31 13.59 -2.79
N SER A 23 -45.20 13.01 -2.28
CA SER A 23 -44.88 11.59 -2.43
C SER A 23 -45.24 10.81 -1.17
N ASN A 24 -45.80 9.61 -1.32
CA ASN A 24 -45.97 8.70 -0.17
C ASN A 24 -44.63 8.03 0.24
N PHE A 25 -44.58 7.39 1.40
CA PHE A 25 -43.31 6.84 1.94
C PHE A 25 -42.69 5.74 1.08
N LYS A 26 -43.53 4.93 0.42
CA LYS A 26 -43.06 3.91 -0.51
C LYS A 26 -42.44 4.54 -1.75
N GLU A 27 -43.11 5.55 -2.33
CA GLU A 27 -42.57 6.33 -3.44
C GLU A 27 -41.27 7.05 -3.08
N LYS A 28 -41.14 7.56 -1.85
CA LYS A 28 -39.88 8.14 -1.35
C LYS A 28 -38.78 7.11 -1.24
N ALA A 29 -39.06 5.93 -0.67
CA ALA A 29 -38.09 4.84 -0.59
C ALA A 29 -37.67 4.36 -1.99
N ASP A 30 -38.62 4.20 -2.91
CA ASP A 30 -38.36 3.84 -4.30
C ASP A 30 -37.54 4.93 -5.02
N GLN A 31 -37.79 6.21 -4.73
CA GLN A 31 -36.98 7.33 -5.23
C GLN A 31 -35.56 7.30 -4.65
N VAL A 32 -35.40 7.08 -3.34
CA VAL A 32 -34.07 6.94 -2.71
C VAL A 32 -33.32 5.74 -3.30
N GLU A 33 -33.99 4.61 -3.52
CA GLU A 33 -33.42 3.46 -4.21
C GLU A 33 -33.00 3.82 -5.64
N SER A 34 -33.87 4.46 -6.41
CA SER A 34 -33.63 4.78 -7.82
C SER A 34 -32.54 5.84 -8.02
N PHE A 35 -32.48 6.86 -7.17
CA PHE A 35 -31.52 7.97 -7.31
C PHE A 35 -30.17 7.67 -6.63
N TYR A 36 -30.16 6.90 -5.54
CA TYR A 36 -28.95 6.68 -4.72
C TYR A 36 -28.51 5.21 -4.63
N GLY A 37 -29.25 4.28 -5.24
CA GLY A 37 -28.92 2.85 -5.24
C GLY A 37 -29.01 2.20 -3.86
N ILE A 38 -29.92 2.69 -3.00
CA ILE A 38 -30.06 2.23 -1.61
C ILE A 38 -31.32 1.36 -1.49
N ARG A 39 -31.13 0.04 -1.34
CA ARG A 39 -32.22 -0.92 -1.08
C ARG A 39 -32.28 -1.26 0.40
N SER A 40 -33.32 -0.82 1.09
CA SER A 40 -33.72 -1.39 2.39
C SER A 40 -35.24 -1.42 2.48
N SER A 41 -35.79 -2.57 2.84
CA SER A 41 -37.21 -2.71 3.17
C SER A 41 -37.58 -1.92 4.44
N ALA A 42 -36.64 -1.74 5.37
CA ALA A 42 -36.86 -0.96 6.59
C ALA A 42 -36.83 0.56 6.34
N MET A 43 -36.38 1.00 5.16
CA MET A 43 -36.43 2.41 4.78
C MET A 43 -37.85 2.96 4.88
N VAL A 44 -38.85 2.19 4.43
CA VAL A 44 -40.25 2.62 4.45
C VAL A 44 -40.74 2.78 5.89
N ASP A 45 -40.46 1.80 6.75
CA ASP A 45 -40.85 1.83 8.16
C ASP A 45 -40.16 2.97 8.91
N PHE A 46 -38.90 3.21 8.57
CA PHE A 46 -38.12 4.33 9.09
C PHE A 46 -38.68 5.69 8.64
N LEU A 47 -39.01 5.86 7.35
CA LEU A 47 -39.65 7.07 6.84
C LEU A 47 -41.05 7.29 7.43
N ILE A 48 -41.78 6.21 7.71
CA ILE A 48 -43.07 6.25 8.42
C ILE A 48 -42.86 6.71 9.86
N GLY A 49 -41.91 6.12 10.60
CA GLY A 49 -41.57 6.52 11.97
C GLY A 49 -41.11 7.97 12.03
N TRP A 50 -40.25 8.38 11.10
CA TRP A 50 -39.74 9.74 11.00
C TRP A 50 -40.80 10.78 10.64
N ALA A 51 -41.85 10.42 9.91
CA ALA A 51 -42.96 11.34 9.62
C ALA A 51 -44.01 11.39 10.74
N GLN A 52 -44.02 10.40 11.64
CA GLN A 52 -44.83 10.39 12.86
C GLN A 52 -44.13 11.14 14.01
N GLN A 53 -42.81 11.16 13.99
CA GLN A 53 -41.92 11.99 14.81
C GLN A 53 -41.83 13.39 14.14
N ASN A 54 -41.76 14.49 14.88
CA ASN A 54 -41.90 15.84 14.29
C ASN A 54 -40.61 16.30 13.56
N ASP A 55 -40.57 17.55 13.09
CA ASP A 55 -39.42 18.22 12.44
C ASP A 55 -38.06 17.71 13.00
N PRO A 56 -37.09 17.30 12.17
CA PRO A 56 -35.76 16.84 12.62
C PRO A 56 -35.08 17.78 13.62
N THR A 57 -35.40 19.08 13.55
CA THR A 57 -34.95 20.11 14.48
C THR A 57 -35.51 19.94 15.89
N GLU A 58 -36.76 19.51 16.02
CA GLU A 58 -37.41 19.16 17.28
C GLU A 58 -36.88 17.84 17.83
N GLU A 59 -36.62 16.85 16.98
CA GLU A 59 -36.08 15.55 17.39
C GLU A 59 -34.62 15.65 17.88
N VAL A 60 -33.74 16.32 17.13
CA VAL A 60 -32.36 16.57 17.61
C VAL A 60 -32.37 17.35 18.93
N ARG A 61 -33.36 18.24 19.15
CA ARG A 61 -33.55 18.93 20.43
C ARG A 61 -34.06 17.99 21.52
N ALA A 62 -35.01 17.13 21.23
CA ALA A 62 -35.59 16.15 22.15
C ALA A 62 -34.56 15.10 22.61
N LEU A 63 -33.63 14.73 21.73
CA LEU A 63 -32.48 13.87 22.01
C LEU A 63 -31.41 14.55 22.89
N GLY A 64 -31.64 15.79 23.36
CA GLY A 64 -30.74 16.59 24.19
C GLY A 64 -29.68 17.37 23.39
N GLY A 65 -29.87 17.49 22.07
CA GLY A 65 -29.08 18.33 21.18
C GLY A 65 -27.91 17.62 20.50
N LYS A 66 -27.31 18.30 19.52
CA LYS A 66 -26.16 17.80 18.74
C LYS A 66 -25.00 17.25 19.56
N ASN A 67 -24.80 17.73 20.79
CA ASN A 67 -23.68 17.33 21.63
C ASN A 67 -23.76 15.84 22.03
N ILE A 68 -24.98 15.29 22.15
CA ILE A 68 -25.17 13.86 22.44
C ILE A 68 -24.81 13.02 21.22
N ILE A 69 -25.21 13.44 20.03
CA ILE A 69 -24.89 12.76 18.77
C ILE A 69 -23.38 12.79 18.52
N VAL A 70 -22.73 13.93 18.75
CA VAL A 70 -21.27 14.07 18.71
C VAL A 70 -20.62 13.13 19.72
N GLY A 71 -21.15 13.05 20.95
CA GLY A 71 -20.67 12.12 21.98
C GLY A 71 -20.74 10.66 21.54
N LYS A 72 -21.90 10.21 21.02
CA LYS A 72 -22.09 8.85 20.48
C LYS A 72 -21.14 8.54 19.34
N PHE A 73 -20.92 9.48 18.43
CA PHE A 73 -20.00 9.29 17.30
C PHE A 73 -18.54 9.19 17.76
N VAL A 74 -18.13 10.07 18.68
CA VAL A 74 -16.78 10.01 19.27
C VAL A 74 -16.58 8.71 20.04
N GLU A 75 -17.59 8.26 20.78
CA GLU A 75 -17.59 6.95 21.42
C GLU A 75 -17.43 5.86 20.37
N PHE A 76 -18.26 5.86 19.32
CA PHE A 76 -18.19 4.92 18.20
C PHE A 76 -16.80 4.85 17.58
N GLN A 77 -16.18 5.97 17.23
CA GLN A 77 -14.80 6.01 16.68
C GLN A 77 -13.75 5.43 17.64
N ASN A 78 -14.01 5.45 18.95
CA ASN A 78 -13.10 5.05 20.00
C ASN A 78 -13.41 3.67 20.61
N LEU A 79 -14.36 2.91 20.05
CA LEU A 79 -14.80 1.63 20.62
C LEU A 79 -13.69 0.57 20.64
N GLU A 80 -12.84 0.47 19.62
CA GLU A 80 -11.69 -0.46 19.59
C GLU A 80 -10.38 0.26 19.96
N ASN A 81 -10.21 0.67 21.22
CA ASN A 81 -9.03 1.41 21.69
C ASN A 81 -7.96 0.56 22.41
N ALA A 82 -8.21 -0.73 22.62
CA ALA A 82 -7.35 -1.58 23.45
C ALA A 82 -6.08 -2.09 22.74
N ASP A 83 -6.18 -2.45 21.46
CA ASP A 83 -5.07 -2.93 20.63
C ASP A 83 -4.79 -1.97 19.46
N PRO A 84 -3.52 -1.59 19.19
CA PRO A 84 -3.19 -0.65 18.11
C PRO A 84 -3.69 -1.06 16.73
N GLY A 85 -3.69 -2.37 16.42
CA GLY A 85 -4.14 -2.88 15.13
C GLY A 85 -5.67 -2.86 15.00
N GLN A 86 -6.38 -3.23 16.07
CA GLN A 86 -7.86 -3.15 16.08
C GLN A 86 -8.31 -1.69 15.94
N LYS A 87 -7.64 -0.77 16.65
CA LYS A 87 -7.89 0.66 16.53
C LYS A 87 -7.71 1.20 15.11
N GLU A 88 -6.63 0.80 14.43
CA GLU A 88 -6.36 1.21 13.04
C GLU A 88 -7.45 0.70 12.08
N GLY A 89 -7.80 -0.58 12.18
CA GLY A 89 -8.85 -1.21 11.39
C GLY A 89 -10.21 -0.55 11.61
N HIS A 90 -10.59 -0.33 12.87
CA HIS A 90 -11.85 0.34 13.24
C HIS A 90 -11.89 1.79 12.77
N THR A 91 -10.82 2.55 12.96
CA THR A 91 -10.72 3.93 12.45
C THR A 91 -10.89 3.97 10.93
N THR A 92 -10.33 2.98 10.23
CA THR A 92 -10.45 2.86 8.77
C THR A 92 -11.88 2.51 8.36
N LEU A 93 -12.54 1.58 9.04
CA LEU A 93 -13.95 1.25 8.79
C LEU A 93 -14.86 2.45 9.06
N THR A 94 -14.70 3.13 10.20
CA THR A 94 -15.52 4.30 10.51
C THR A 94 -15.36 5.38 9.43
N ASN A 95 -14.15 5.63 8.94
CA ASN A 95 -13.91 6.54 7.81
C ASN A 95 -14.40 6.02 6.44
N LEU A 96 -14.55 4.70 6.27
CA LEU A 96 -15.25 4.14 5.11
C LEU A 96 -16.73 4.54 5.15
N LEU A 97 -17.36 4.35 6.31
CA LEU A 97 -18.80 4.55 6.50
C LEU A 97 -19.17 6.04 6.59
N TYR A 98 -18.42 6.82 7.36
CA TYR A 98 -18.66 8.24 7.60
C TYR A 98 -17.34 8.94 7.99
N SER A 99 -16.77 9.73 7.07
CA SER A 99 -15.48 10.44 7.26
C SER A 99 -15.48 11.30 8.53
N ASP A 100 -14.36 11.28 9.26
CA ASP A 100 -14.10 12.10 10.44
C ASP A 100 -14.15 13.61 10.16
N ALA A 101 -14.08 14.02 8.89
CA ALA A 101 -14.23 15.42 8.47
C ALA A 101 -15.69 15.90 8.38
N LEU A 102 -16.67 15.00 8.23
CA LEU A 102 -18.06 15.38 7.97
C LEU A 102 -18.78 15.93 9.22
N LEU A 103 -18.65 15.26 10.36
CA LEU A 103 -19.35 15.66 11.59
C LEU A 103 -18.98 17.08 12.08
N PRO A 104 -17.69 17.49 12.11
CA PRO A 104 -17.33 18.85 12.49
C PRO A 104 -17.97 19.90 11.57
N LEU A 105 -18.02 19.65 10.25
CA LEU A 105 -18.60 20.57 9.27
C LEU A 105 -20.10 20.72 9.47
N VAL A 106 -20.84 19.61 9.56
CA VAL A 106 -22.30 19.62 9.78
C VAL A 106 -22.65 20.29 11.10
N SER A 107 -21.89 20.01 12.16
CA SER A 107 -22.08 20.63 13.48
C SER A 107 -21.83 22.14 13.48
N ALA A 108 -20.89 22.61 12.65
CA ALA A 108 -20.59 24.02 12.47
C ALA A 108 -21.70 24.73 11.66
N ILE A 109 -22.26 24.06 10.64
CA ILE A 109 -23.41 24.56 9.87
C ILE A 109 -24.66 24.71 10.75
N ASP A 110 -24.96 23.74 11.63
CA ASP A 110 -26.05 23.88 12.62
C ASP A 110 -25.81 25.09 13.54
N SER A 111 -24.57 25.26 14.04
CA SER A 111 -24.21 26.39 14.91
C SER A 111 -24.43 27.72 14.20
N PHE A 112 -23.95 27.82 12.96
CA PHE A 112 -24.16 28.98 12.09
C PHE A 112 -25.66 29.26 11.93
N GLY A 113 -26.44 28.23 11.61
CA GLY A 113 -27.88 28.36 11.41
C GLY A 113 -28.59 28.93 12.63
N LYS A 114 -28.22 28.48 13.84
CA LYS A 114 -28.75 28.99 15.11
C LYS A 114 -28.32 30.43 15.40
N ILE A 115 -27.06 30.78 15.15
CA ILE A 115 -26.54 32.14 15.41
C ILE A 115 -27.17 33.16 14.47
N HIS A 116 -27.37 32.78 13.21
CA HIS A 116 -27.82 33.67 12.14
C HIS A 116 -29.31 33.52 11.80
N ASN A 117 -30.08 32.74 12.56
CA ASN A 117 -31.49 32.43 12.32
C ASN A 117 -31.77 31.94 10.88
N ASP A 118 -30.93 31.03 10.39
CA ASP A 118 -31.10 30.41 9.07
C ASP A 118 -31.78 29.04 9.24
N PRO A 119 -33.12 28.94 9.08
CA PRO A 119 -33.86 27.71 9.28
C PRO A 119 -33.49 26.62 8.26
N GLY A 120 -33.02 27.00 7.06
CA GLY A 120 -32.57 26.05 6.06
C GLY A 120 -31.30 25.32 6.51
N ALA A 121 -30.31 26.09 6.99
CA ALA A 121 -29.06 25.52 7.52
C ALA A 121 -29.30 24.64 8.76
N ILE A 122 -30.20 25.04 9.66
CA ILE A 122 -30.58 24.24 10.84
C ILE A 122 -31.21 22.92 10.40
N ARG A 123 -32.23 22.96 9.54
CA ARG A 123 -32.97 21.79 9.12
C ARG A 123 -32.09 20.79 8.36
N ASP A 124 -31.31 21.26 7.40
CA ASP A 124 -30.48 20.40 6.55
C ASP A 124 -29.36 19.74 7.40
N ALA A 125 -28.71 20.50 8.30
CA ALA A 125 -27.73 19.93 9.24
C ALA A 125 -28.34 18.93 10.24
N ASN A 126 -29.52 19.24 10.80
CA ASN A 126 -30.20 18.33 11.72
C ASN A 126 -30.69 17.05 11.04
N THR A 127 -31.01 17.11 9.74
CA THR A 127 -31.36 15.91 8.95
C THR A 127 -30.18 14.94 8.89
N ALA A 128 -28.97 15.42 8.57
CA ALA A 128 -27.78 14.59 8.57
C ALA A 128 -27.44 14.04 9.98
N LEU A 129 -27.55 14.88 11.01
CA LEU A 129 -27.29 14.48 12.40
C LEU A 129 -28.30 13.44 12.90
N PHE A 130 -29.58 13.57 12.53
CA PHE A 130 -30.62 12.62 12.90
C PHE A 130 -30.33 11.23 12.34
N PHE A 131 -30.08 11.10 11.03
CA PHE A 131 -29.76 9.80 10.44
C PHE A 131 -28.48 9.18 11.01
N LEU A 132 -27.49 10.01 11.33
CA LEU A 132 -26.29 9.54 12.02
C LEU A 132 -26.64 9.01 13.42
N ASN A 133 -27.50 9.69 14.18
CA ASN A 133 -27.94 9.22 15.49
C ASN A 133 -28.67 7.88 15.40
N GLU A 134 -29.62 7.76 14.48
CA GLU A 134 -30.41 6.53 14.29
C GLU A 134 -29.52 5.34 13.91
N ALA A 135 -28.54 5.56 13.03
CA ALA A 135 -27.55 4.53 12.70
C ALA A 135 -26.75 4.11 13.95
N LEU A 136 -26.23 5.07 14.71
CA LEU A 136 -25.45 4.79 15.91
C LEU A 136 -26.28 4.10 17.00
N ASP A 137 -27.56 4.45 17.12
CA ASP A 137 -28.45 3.83 18.10
C ASP A 137 -28.66 2.34 17.85
N ILE A 138 -28.70 1.88 16.60
CA ILE A 138 -28.75 0.44 16.30
C ILE A 138 -27.56 -0.29 16.95
N ILE A 139 -26.34 0.27 16.84
CA ILE A 139 -25.14 -0.32 17.43
C ILE A 139 -25.24 -0.31 18.96
N PHE A 140 -25.54 0.85 19.56
CA PHE A 140 -25.53 1.01 21.01
C PHE A 140 -26.66 0.23 21.70
N HIS A 141 -27.83 0.08 21.07
CA HIS A 141 -28.90 -0.79 21.58
C HIS A 141 -28.46 -2.25 21.57
N ASN A 142 -27.81 -2.69 20.49
CA ASN A 142 -27.31 -4.04 20.38
C ASN A 142 -26.14 -4.33 21.36
N GLN A 143 -25.27 -3.35 21.61
CA GLN A 143 -24.13 -3.45 22.53
C GLN A 143 -24.53 -3.56 24.01
N ARG A 144 -25.67 -3.00 24.43
CA ARG A 144 -26.17 -3.15 25.82
C ARG A 144 -26.35 -4.61 26.26
N HIS A 145 -26.34 -5.54 25.31
CA HIS A 145 -26.48 -6.97 25.53
C HIS A 145 -25.18 -7.77 25.33
N ILE A 146 -24.08 -7.14 24.89
CA ILE A 146 -22.81 -7.80 24.54
C ILE A 146 -21.61 -6.87 24.84
N ASP A 147 -20.65 -7.36 25.64
CA ASP A 147 -19.52 -6.56 26.16
C ASP A 147 -18.43 -6.18 25.13
N ASN A 148 -18.50 -6.67 23.89
CA ASN A 148 -17.54 -6.35 22.83
C ASN A 148 -18.23 -6.16 21.47
N LEU A 149 -17.87 -5.08 20.78
CA LEU A 149 -18.39 -4.66 19.49
C LEU A 149 -18.14 -5.69 18.35
N VAL A 150 -17.04 -6.45 18.41
CA VAL A 150 -16.83 -7.59 17.49
C VAL A 150 -17.98 -8.58 17.60
N ALA A 151 -18.41 -8.89 18.82
CA ALA A 151 -19.50 -9.81 19.06
C ALA A 151 -20.87 -9.17 18.74
N THR A 152 -21.02 -7.86 18.90
CA THR A 152 -22.19 -7.10 18.42
C THR A 152 -22.35 -7.20 16.90
N PHE A 153 -21.31 -6.87 16.12
CA PHE A 153 -21.37 -6.95 14.66
C PHE A 153 -21.46 -8.39 14.16
N THR A 154 -20.76 -9.35 14.80
CA THR A 154 -20.88 -10.78 14.46
C THR A 154 -22.30 -11.28 14.70
N ARG A 155 -22.95 -10.86 15.80
CA ARG A 155 -24.36 -11.18 16.05
C ARG A 155 -25.25 -10.56 14.98
N MET A 156 -25.13 -9.25 14.74
CA MET A 156 -25.92 -8.56 13.73
C MET A 156 -25.76 -9.19 12.34
N GLN A 157 -24.54 -9.64 11.99
CA GLN A 157 -24.27 -10.36 10.75
C GLN A 157 -24.91 -11.75 10.73
N THR A 158 -24.80 -12.51 11.83
CA THR A 158 -25.40 -13.84 11.95
C THR A 158 -26.91 -13.75 11.85
N GLU A 159 -27.52 -12.80 12.57
CA GLU A 159 -28.96 -12.55 12.54
C GLU A 159 -29.42 -12.09 11.16
N ALA A 160 -28.66 -11.23 10.48
CA ALA A 160 -28.96 -10.82 9.10
C ALA A 160 -28.91 -11.99 8.12
N VAL A 161 -27.88 -12.84 8.18
CA VAL A 161 -27.76 -14.04 7.34
C VAL A 161 -28.87 -15.05 7.63
N GLN A 162 -29.29 -15.16 8.88
CA GLN A 162 -30.39 -16.02 9.31
C GLN A 162 -31.79 -15.41 9.04
N GLY A 163 -31.87 -14.16 8.58
CA GLY A 163 -33.12 -13.43 8.38
C GLY A 163 -33.87 -13.10 9.67
N ILE A 164 -33.17 -13.07 10.81
CA ILE A 164 -33.72 -12.80 12.15
C ILE A 164 -33.84 -11.29 12.40
N SER A 165 -32.90 -10.49 11.90
CA SER A 165 -32.86 -9.04 12.08
C SER A 165 -32.35 -8.33 10.82
N SER A 166 -32.87 -7.13 10.55
CA SER A 166 -32.37 -6.23 9.50
C SER A 166 -31.39 -5.18 10.02
N ASP A 167 -31.08 -5.17 11.33
CA ASP A 167 -30.29 -4.14 12.00
C ASP A 167 -28.97 -3.83 11.29
N LEU A 168 -28.25 -4.85 10.80
CA LEU A 168 -27.00 -4.63 10.07
C LEU A 168 -27.21 -3.88 8.74
N GLN A 169 -28.24 -4.26 7.99
CA GLN A 169 -28.58 -3.61 6.73
C GLN A 169 -29.07 -2.18 6.97
N ASP A 170 -29.83 -1.98 8.05
CA ASP A 170 -30.40 -0.68 8.40
C ASP A 170 -29.32 0.27 8.92
N PHE A 171 -28.38 -0.22 9.73
CA PHE A 171 -27.18 0.51 10.12
C PHE A 171 -26.41 1.02 8.89
N PHE A 172 -26.06 0.13 7.95
CA PHE A 172 -25.32 0.52 6.75
C PHE A 172 -26.11 1.45 5.82
N THR A 173 -27.43 1.30 5.79
CA THR A 173 -28.32 2.14 5.00
C THR A 173 -28.40 3.55 5.58
N LEU A 174 -28.66 3.67 6.89
CA LEU A 174 -28.80 4.95 7.58
C LEU A 174 -27.48 5.72 7.62
N ILE A 175 -26.34 5.05 7.84
CA ILE A 175 -25.03 5.72 7.82
C ILE A 175 -24.70 6.26 6.42
N LYS A 176 -25.07 5.54 5.35
CA LYS A 176 -24.92 5.99 3.96
C LYS A 176 -25.81 7.21 3.67
N ILE A 177 -27.06 7.21 4.13
CA ILE A 177 -27.95 8.37 4.03
C ILE A 177 -27.37 9.56 4.78
N ALA A 178 -26.95 9.36 6.04
CA ALA A 178 -26.36 10.41 6.86
C ALA A 178 -25.16 11.06 6.16
N LYS A 179 -24.29 10.24 5.55
CA LYS A 179 -23.14 10.70 4.77
C LYS A 179 -23.55 11.55 3.56
N ILE A 180 -24.51 11.08 2.76
CA ILE A 180 -25.02 11.82 1.59
C ILE A 180 -25.64 13.15 2.03
N SER A 181 -26.50 13.13 3.06
CA SER A 181 -27.11 14.33 3.61
C SER A 181 -26.07 15.31 4.16
N ALA A 182 -25.01 14.82 4.80
CA ALA A 182 -23.90 15.65 5.28
C ALA A 182 -23.19 16.36 4.11
N VAL A 183 -22.88 15.64 3.04
CA VAL A 183 -22.22 16.20 1.86
C VAL A 183 -23.10 17.23 1.16
N GLU A 184 -24.39 16.94 0.94
CA GLU A 184 -25.34 17.91 0.37
C GLU A 184 -25.43 19.18 1.23
N THR A 185 -25.49 19.03 2.56
CA THR A 185 -25.51 20.15 3.51
C THR A 185 -24.24 21.00 3.41
N ILE A 186 -23.07 20.35 3.33
CA ILE A 186 -21.76 20.99 3.19
C ILE A 186 -21.66 21.74 1.87
N GLN A 187 -22.09 21.14 0.76
CA GLN A 187 -22.09 21.79 -0.56
C GLN A 187 -23.03 23.00 -0.59
N LYS A 188 -24.23 22.88 -0.01
CA LYS A 188 -25.24 23.95 -0.02
C LYS A 188 -24.91 25.15 0.88
N HIS A 189 -24.21 24.92 1.98
CA HIS A 189 -23.94 25.96 2.99
C HIS A 189 -22.47 26.30 3.16
N GLY A 190 -21.57 25.61 2.44
CA GLY A 190 -20.14 25.69 2.65
C GLY A 190 -19.46 26.99 2.21
N ASP A 191 -20.17 27.89 1.53
CA ASP A 191 -19.66 29.20 1.12
C ASP A 191 -19.98 30.30 2.14
N LYS A 192 -20.65 29.95 3.23
CA LYS A 192 -20.94 30.86 4.34
C LYS A 192 -19.73 30.98 5.26
N THR A 193 -19.61 32.12 5.94
CA THR A 193 -18.58 32.34 6.96
C THR A 193 -18.91 31.54 8.23
N ILE A 194 -18.42 30.31 8.28
CA ILE A 194 -18.71 29.35 9.36
C ILE A 194 -17.46 29.16 10.23
N ILE A 195 -17.68 29.14 11.55
CA ILE A 195 -16.62 28.88 12.53
C ILE A 195 -16.73 27.44 13.02
N LEU A 196 -15.63 26.70 12.96
CA LEU A 196 -15.57 25.33 13.49
C LEU A 196 -15.67 25.32 15.02
N ASN A 197 -16.39 24.35 15.56
CA ASN A 197 -16.42 24.12 17.00
C ASN A 197 -15.06 23.53 17.45
N PRO A 198 -14.28 24.23 18.31
CA PRO A 198 -12.96 23.77 18.71
C PRO A 198 -12.98 22.48 19.56
N ASN A 199 -14.14 22.09 20.08
CA ASN A 199 -14.31 20.90 20.90
C ASN A 199 -14.59 19.63 20.08
N ILE A 200 -14.83 19.75 18.78
CA ILE A 200 -15.02 18.59 17.90
C ILE A 200 -13.66 18.24 17.28
N PRO A 201 -13.18 16.99 17.40
CA PRO A 201 -11.94 16.56 16.76
C PRO A 201 -11.96 16.84 15.26
N ILE A 202 -10.83 17.32 14.72
CA ILE A 202 -10.61 17.43 13.28
C ILE A 202 -9.50 16.46 12.84
N PRO A 203 -9.50 16.02 11.57
CA PRO A 203 -8.46 15.13 11.06
C PRO A 203 -7.06 15.74 11.20
N LYS A 204 -6.06 14.91 11.50
CA LYS A 204 -4.65 15.34 11.51
C LYS A 204 -4.24 15.87 10.13
N GLY A 205 -3.57 17.02 10.08
CA GLY A 205 -3.07 17.63 8.85
C GLY A 205 -3.96 18.72 8.25
N VAL A 206 -5.14 18.96 8.82
CA VAL A 206 -5.99 20.13 8.49
C VAL A 206 -5.67 21.27 9.45
N GLU A 207 -5.57 22.51 8.93
CA GLU A 207 -5.33 23.69 9.78
C GLU A 207 -6.46 23.85 10.81
N LYS A 208 -6.09 23.96 12.09
CA LYS A 208 -7.07 24.11 13.18
C LYS A 208 -7.89 25.38 12.99
N GLY A 209 -9.20 25.21 12.81
CA GLY A 209 -10.15 26.32 12.68
C GLY A 209 -10.50 26.71 11.24
N SER A 210 -9.84 26.14 10.23
CA SER A 210 -10.18 26.41 8.82
C SER A 210 -11.37 25.55 8.35
N PHE A 211 -12.56 26.16 8.30
CA PHE A 211 -13.75 25.51 7.74
C PHE A 211 -13.56 25.19 6.24
N THR A 212 -12.95 26.10 5.49
CA THR A 212 -12.73 25.94 4.04
C THR A 212 -11.82 24.77 3.72
N ASP A 213 -10.71 24.61 4.44
CA ASP A 213 -9.78 23.50 4.19
C ASP A 213 -10.40 22.16 4.57
N LEU A 214 -11.14 22.12 5.68
CA LEU A 214 -11.86 20.91 6.08
C LEU A 214 -12.97 20.56 5.09
N LYS A 215 -13.71 21.55 4.57
CA LYS A 215 -14.71 21.38 3.51
C LYS A 215 -14.08 20.77 2.27
N ASN A 216 -12.99 21.37 1.77
CA ASN A 216 -12.32 20.92 0.56
C ASN A 216 -11.78 19.50 0.73
N PHE A 217 -11.21 19.18 1.90
CA PHE A 217 -10.78 17.83 2.24
C PHE A 217 -11.95 16.83 2.22
N ALA A 218 -13.05 17.12 2.92
CA ALA A 218 -14.20 16.21 3.00
C ALA A 218 -14.86 15.96 1.64
N LEU A 219 -15.00 17.01 0.81
CA LEU A 219 -15.56 16.89 -0.53
C LEU A 219 -14.63 16.11 -1.46
N ALA A 220 -13.31 16.30 -1.34
CA ALA A 220 -12.34 15.52 -2.12
C ALA A 220 -12.36 14.04 -1.74
N GLU A 221 -12.48 13.70 -0.45
CA GLU A 221 -12.67 12.30 -0.02
C GLU A 221 -13.98 11.71 -0.56
N PHE A 222 -15.08 12.45 -0.50
CA PHE A 222 -16.36 11.94 -1.00
C PHE A 222 -16.36 11.74 -2.52
N GLU A 223 -15.76 12.66 -3.28
CA GLU A 223 -15.67 12.50 -4.72
C GLU A 223 -14.75 11.33 -5.12
N SER A 224 -13.69 11.06 -4.35
CA SER A 224 -12.78 9.94 -4.66
C SER A 224 -13.44 8.55 -4.48
N GLU A 225 -14.50 8.44 -3.69
CA GLU A 225 -15.30 7.21 -3.55
C GLU A 225 -15.97 6.78 -4.86
N LYS A 226 -16.18 7.71 -5.80
CA LYS A 226 -16.70 7.41 -7.15
C LYS A 226 -15.63 6.79 -8.05
N GLY A 227 -14.40 6.70 -7.58
CA GLY A 227 -13.25 6.18 -8.28
C GLY A 227 -12.21 7.25 -8.56
N THR A 228 -10.94 6.85 -8.52
CA THR A 228 -9.81 7.69 -8.92
C THR A 228 -9.88 8.03 -10.40
N THR A 229 -9.73 9.30 -10.74
CA THR A 229 -9.60 9.73 -12.14
C THR A 229 -8.21 9.42 -12.65
N PHE A 230 -8.14 8.62 -13.72
CA PHE A 230 -6.89 8.33 -14.41
C PHE A 230 -6.62 9.35 -15.52
N PRO A 231 -5.34 9.60 -15.86
CA PRO A 231 -4.97 10.41 -17.02
C PRO A 231 -5.57 9.88 -18.33
N GLU A 232 -5.83 10.77 -19.28
CA GLU A 232 -6.52 10.43 -20.55
C GLU A 232 -5.81 9.33 -21.35
N ASP A 233 -4.47 9.25 -21.28
CA ASP A 233 -3.69 8.25 -22.00
C ASP A 233 -3.79 6.84 -21.41
N PHE A 234 -4.27 6.69 -20.16
CA PHE A 234 -4.35 5.40 -19.47
C PHE A 234 -5.19 4.38 -20.23
N GLY A 235 -6.36 4.78 -20.75
CA GLY A 235 -7.23 3.87 -21.49
C GLY A 235 -6.62 3.39 -22.81
N GLU A 236 -5.90 4.26 -23.52
CA GLU A 236 -5.21 3.89 -24.76
C GLU A 236 -4.02 2.96 -24.49
N ARG A 237 -3.26 3.21 -23.41
CA ARG A 237 -2.20 2.28 -23.00
C ARG A 237 -2.74 0.91 -22.62
N LEU A 238 -3.88 0.85 -21.93
CA LEU A 238 -4.57 -0.43 -21.65
C LEU A 238 -4.99 -1.15 -22.94
N LYS A 239 -5.43 -0.44 -23.99
CA LYS A 239 -5.74 -1.07 -25.29
C LYS A 239 -4.52 -1.60 -26.01
N GLN A 240 -3.36 -0.99 -25.83
CA GLN A 240 -2.11 -1.36 -26.51
C GLN A 240 -1.29 -2.42 -25.75
N SER A 241 -1.50 -2.56 -24.44
CA SER A 241 -0.79 -3.54 -23.61
C SER A 241 -1.33 -4.95 -23.76
N LYS A 242 -0.56 -5.93 -23.30
CA LYS A 242 -1.02 -7.32 -23.11
C LYS A 242 -1.41 -7.62 -21.67
N THR A 243 -0.89 -6.83 -20.73
CA THR A 243 -1.07 -7.05 -19.30
C THR A 243 -1.37 -5.75 -18.55
N LEU A 244 -2.20 -5.85 -17.52
CA LEU A 244 -2.34 -4.88 -16.44
C LEU A 244 -1.84 -5.51 -15.12
N ALA A 245 -0.84 -4.90 -14.49
CA ALA A 245 -0.39 -5.27 -13.15
C ALA A 245 -0.77 -4.16 -12.17
N VAL A 246 -1.58 -4.51 -11.17
CA VAL A 246 -2.03 -3.61 -10.11
C VAL A 246 -1.32 -3.98 -8.82
N SER A 247 -0.31 -3.22 -8.44
CA SER A 247 0.49 -3.41 -7.24
C SER A 247 -0.09 -2.63 -6.07
N LEU A 248 -0.56 -3.38 -5.08
CA LEU A 248 -1.44 -2.97 -3.99
C LEU A 248 -0.70 -2.99 -2.65
N ASP A 249 -0.50 -1.82 -2.04
CA ASP A 249 0.11 -1.72 -0.71
C ASP A 249 -0.89 -2.10 0.39
N TRP A 250 -0.81 -3.36 0.83
CA TRP A 250 -1.83 -4.01 1.67
C TRP A 250 -1.39 -4.13 3.13
N ASN A 251 -0.98 -3.01 3.76
CA ASN A 251 -0.31 -3.02 5.07
C ASN A 251 -1.22 -2.91 6.31
N SER A 252 -2.50 -2.55 6.14
CA SER A 252 -3.35 -2.03 7.23
C SER A 252 -4.58 -2.87 7.60
N VAL A 253 -4.82 -4.02 6.96
CA VAL A 253 -6.15 -4.70 7.08
C VAL A 253 -6.08 -6.15 7.59
N TRP A 254 -4.91 -6.80 7.69
CA TRP A 254 -4.82 -8.22 8.04
C TRP A 254 -3.96 -8.50 9.29
N ASN A 255 -4.25 -7.83 10.40
CA ASN A 255 -3.59 -8.14 11.67
C ASN A 255 -4.04 -9.52 12.22
N GLN A 256 -3.17 -10.18 13.01
CA GLN A 256 -3.47 -11.48 13.65
C GLN A 256 -4.70 -11.43 14.58
N SER A 257 -5.04 -10.24 15.07
CA SER A 257 -6.25 -9.94 15.82
C SER A 257 -7.36 -9.55 14.84
N GLU A 258 -7.88 -10.52 14.08
CA GLU A 258 -9.00 -10.36 13.13
C GLU A 258 -10.20 -9.67 13.82
N SER A 259 -10.27 -8.33 13.76
CA SER A 259 -11.47 -7.60 14.17
C SER A 259 -12.47 -7.58 13.02
N TYR A 260 -13.76 -7.46 13.36
CA TYR A 260 -14.85 -7.40 12.38
C TYR A 260 -14.62 -6.29 11.33
N ALA A 261 -14.01 -5.16 11.73
CA ALA A 261 -13.70 -4.04 10.85
C ALA A 261 -12.75 -4.45 9.73
N ASN A 262 -11.71 -5.21 10.09
CA ASN A 262 -10.77 -5.76 9.14
C ASN A 262 -11.40 -6.81 8.22
N GLY A 263 -12.21 -7.72 8.77
CA GLY A 263 -12.98 -8.68 7.98
C GLY A 263 -13.89 -8.01 6.94
N TYR A 264 -14.60 -6.94 7.34
CA TYR A 264 -15.46 -6.17 6.43
C TYR A 264 -14.65 -5.47 5.33
N LEU A 265 -13.56 -4.78 5.69
CA LEU A 265 -12.69 -4.09 4.73
C LEU A 265 -12.07 -5.07 3.72
N ILE A 266 -11.64 -6.26 4.16
CA ILE A 266 -11.16 -7.33 3.27
C ILE A 266 -12.27 -7.79 2.33
N ALA A 267 -13.47 -8.05 2.84
CA ALA A 267 -14.60 -8.51 2.03
C ALA A 267 -14.99 -7.49 0.93
N VAL A 268 -15.08 -6.21 1.30
CA VAL A 268 -15.36 -5.12 0.34
C VAL A 268 -14.27 -5.03 -0.71
N THR A 269 -13.00 -5.01 -0.29
CA THR A 269 -11.87 -4.89 -1.24
C THR A 269 -11.80 -6.10 -2.17
N SER A 270 -11.99 -7.31 -1.65
CA SER A 270 -12.01 -8.55 -2.44
C SER A 270 -13.13 -8.54 -3.48
N THR A 271 -14.30 -8.02 -3.12
CA THR A 271 -15.43 -7.84 -4.05
C THR A 271 -15.09 -6.85 -5.16
N LEU A 272 -14.46 -5.73 -4.84
CA LEU A 272 -14.02 -4.73 -5.83
C LEU A 272 -12.97 -5.31 -6.79
N LEU A 273 -11.99 -6.06 -6.27
CA LEU A 273 -10.99 -6.75 -7.09
C LEU A 273 -11.63 -7.74 -8.06
N ARG A 274 -12.57 -8.56 -7.56
CA ARG A 274 -13.30 -9.52 -8.39
C ARG A 274 -14.08 -8.82 -9.50
N ASN A 275 -14.84 -7.79 -9.15
CA ASN A 275 -15.60 -7.02 -10.14
C ASN A 275 -14.69 -6.40 -11.22
N LEU A 276 -13.53 -5.87 -10.82
CA LEU A 276 -12.53 -5.36 -11.76
C LEU A 276 -12.00 -6.48 -12.66
N ALA A 277 -11.64 -7.64 -12.10
CA ALA A 277 -11.12 -8.77 -12.87
C ALA A 277 -12.16 -9.28 -13.89
N ASP A 278 -13.40 -9.47 -13.44
CA ASP A 278 -14.50 -9.93 -14.29
C ASP A 278 -14.76 -8.93 -15.44
N ASN A 279 -14.85 -7.64 -15.11
CA ASN A 279 -15.05 -6.60 -16.12
C ASN A 279 -13.85 -6.48 -17.08
N PHE A 280 -12.62 -6.63 -16.58
CA PHE A 280 -11.41 -6.60 -17.38
C PHE A 280 -11.39 -7.75 -18.40
N HIS A 281 -11.66 -8.99 -17.98
CA HIS A 281 -11.71 -10.13 -18.89
C HIS A 281 -12.88 -10.06 -19.87
N LEU A 282 -14.00 -9.42 -19.50
CA LEU A 282 -15.11 -9.16 -20.41
C LEU A 282 -14.75 -8.12 -21.49
N THR A 283 -14.01 -7.07 -21.13
CA THR A 283 -13.59 -6.01 -22.06
C THR A 283 -12.38 -6.42 -22.90
N PHE A 284 -11.44 -7.18 -22.32
CA PHE A 284 -10.19 -7.60 -22.95
C PHE A 284 -9.96 -9.13 -22.83
N PRO A 285 -10.62 -9.95 -23.65
CA PRO A 285 -10.58 -11.42 -23.52
C PRO A 285 -9.20 -12.04 -23.77
N ASP A 286 -8.28 -11.32 -24.41
CA ASP A 286 -6.94 -11.75 -24.79
C ASP A 286 -5.84 -11.19 -23.86
N LYS A 287 -6.22 -10.46 -22.81
CA LYS A 287 -5.30 -9.80 -21.89
C LYS A 287 -5.37 -10.35 -20.49
N GLU A 288 -4.31 -10.12 -19.74
CA GLU A 288 -4.16 -10.62 -18.38
C GLU A 288 -4.14 -9.48 -17.36
N ILE A 289 -4.80 -9.69 -16.22
CA ILE A 289 -4.73 -8.80 -15.06
C ILE A 289 -4.09 -9.53 -13.88
N TYR A 290 -3.09 -8.89 -13.26
CA TYR A 290 -2.41 -9.39 -12.07
C TYR A 290 -2.58 -8.44 -10.91
N PHE A 291 -2.98 -8.98 -9.76
CA PHE A 291 -3.05 -8.26 -8.49
C PHE A 291 -1.82 -8.60 -7.66
N VAL A 292 -0.96 -7.60 -7.46
CA VAL A 292 0.30 -7.78 -6.77
C VAL A 292 0.15 -7.28 -5.35
N ILE A 293 0.13 -8.19 -4.39
CA ILE A 293 0.01 -7.86 -2.98
C ILE A 293 1.38 -7.43 -2.49
N ASN A 294 1.62 -6.13 -2.53
CA ASN A 294 2.86 -5.56 -2.06
C ASN A 294 2.71 -5.21 -0.57
N THR A 295 3.70 -5.56 0.23
CA THR A 295 3.67 -5.29 1.66
C THR A 295 5.06 -5.03 2.22
N GLY A 296 5.15 -4.13 3.20
CA GLY A 296 6.33 -3.96 4.04
C GLY A 296 6.46 -5.03 5.15
N ARG A 297 5.46 -5.91 5.27
CA ARG A 297 5.39 -6.97 6.30
C ARG A 297 6.22 -8.20 5.91
N PRO A 298 6.51 -9.10 6.88
CA PRO A 298 7.22 -10.35 6.63
C PRO A 298 6.49 -11.27 5.64
N ALA A 299 7.24 -12.17 4.99
CA ALA A 299 6.72 -13.11 4.00
C ALA A 299 5.45 -13.87 4.42
N LEU A 300 5.37 -14.31 5.69
CA LEU A 300 4.21 -15.06 6.20
C LEU A 300 2.90 -14.26 6.12
N TYR A 301 2.95 -12.94 6.35
CA TYR A 301 1.76 -12.08 6.24
C TYR A 301 1.30 -12.02 4.78
N ALA A 302 2.22 -11.70 3.87
CA ALA A 302 1.93 -11.63 2.44
C ALA A 302 1.40 -12.95 1.90
N TRP A 303 1.95 -14.08 2.36
CA TRP A 303 1.48 -15.41 2.01
C TRP A 303 0.03 -15.63 2.44
N GLY A 304 -0.31 -15.30 3.70
CA GLY A 304 -1.70 -15.41 4.19
C GLY A 304 -2.69 -14.61 3.33
N VAL A 305 -2.27 -13.42 2.86
CA VAL A 305 -3.09 -12.61 1.94
C VAL A 305 -3.28 -13.31 0.59
N VAL A 306 -2.18 -13.77 -0.01
CA VAL A 306 -2.21 -14.44 -1.32
C VAL A 306 -3.08 -15.70 -1.28
N GLU A 307 -2.96 -16.52 -0.24
CA GLU A 307 -3.78 -17.73 -0.07
C GLU A 307 -5.27 -17.42 0.07
N ALA A 308 -5.62 -16.37 0.82
CA ALA A 308 -7.01 -15.99 0.99
C ALA A 308 -7.63 -15.42 -0.30
N LEU A 309 -6.86 -14.65 -1.08
CA LEU A 309 -7.31 -14.17 -2.39
C LEU A 309 -7.35 -15.27 -3.45
N HIS A 310 -6.50 -16.30 -3.33
CA HIS A 310 -6.50 -17.46 -4.23
C HIS A 310 -7.85 -18.21 -4.24
N ALA A 311 -8.62 -18.14 -3.16
CA ALA A 311 -9.98 -18.69 -3.13
C ALA A 311 -10.91 -18.08 -4.21
N ILE A 312 -10.55 -16.92 -4.78
CA ILE A 312 -11.26 -16.23 -5.85
C ILE A 312 -10.58 -16.57 -7.18
N LYS A 313 -11.15 -17.54 -7.92
CA LYS A 313 -10.56 -18.16 -9.13
C LYS A 313 -10.20 -17.16 -10.23
N GLU A 314 -10.93 -16.05 -10.29
CA GLU A 314 -10.76 -15.00 -11.29
C GLU A 314 -9.57 -14.07 -10.99
N LEU A 315 -9.02 -14.13 -9.76
CA LEU A 315 -7.91 -13.29 -9.33
C LEU A 315 -6.57 -14.01 -9.50
N ARG A 316 -5.76 -13.54 -10.46
CA ARG A 316 -4.34 -13.89 -10.50
C ARG A 316 -3.58 -12.99 -9.54
N ALA A 317 -3.14 -13.56 -8.42
CA ALA A 317 -2.43 -12.82 -7.38
C ALA A 317 -1.05 -13.40 -7.06
N PHE A 318 -0.12 -12.52 -6.71
CA PHE A 318 1.16 -12.89 -6.11
C PHE A 318 1.60 -11.82 -5.11
N GLY A 319 2.44 -12.20 -4.15
CA GLY A 319 2.90 -11.34 -3.07
C GLY A 319 4.32 -10.81 -3.29
N LEU A 320 4.55 -9.58 -2.89
CA LEU A 320 5.86 -8.95 -2.75
C LEU A 320 6.04 -8.51 -1.30
N ALA A 321 6.79 -9.27 -0.52
CA ALA A 321 7.04 -8.99 0.89
C ALA A 321 8.39 -8.30 1.10
N GLU A 322 8.60 -7.77 2.31
CA GLU A 322 9.90 -7.26 2.77
C GLU A 322 10.53 -6.26 1.78
N SER A 323 9.75 -5.23 1.42
CA SER A 323 10.16 -4.19 0.45
C SER A 323 10.47 -4.71 -0.96
N GLY A 324 9.90 -5.85 -1.33
CA GLY A 324 10.10 -6.52 -2.61
C GLY A 324 11.23 -7.55 -2.61
N THR A 325 11.86 -7.85 -1.48
CA THR A 325 12.97 -8.82 -1.43
C THR A 325 12.50 -10.28 -1.48
N VAL A 326 11.20 -10.51 -1.30
CA VAL A 326 10.59 -11.84 -1.33
C VAL A 326 9.41 -11.83 -2.29
N ILE A 327 9.35 -12.83 -3.17
CA ILE A 327 8.25 -13.04 -4.11
C ILE A 327 7.50 -14.32 -3.74
N LEU A 328 6.21 -14.18 -3.44
CA LEU A 328 5.35 -15.27 -3.03
C LEU A 328 4.32 -15.56 -4.12
N LYS A 329 4.19 -16.82 -4.50
CA LYS A 329 3.09 -17.31 -5.35
C LYS A 329 2.24 -18.26 -4.52
N GLU A 330 1.06 -18.58 -5.03
CA GLU A 330 0.19 -19.62 -4.46
C GLU A 330 0.98 -20.90 -4.13
N GLY A 331 0.73 -21.47 -2.94
CA GLY A 331 1.40 -22.69 -2.48
C GLY A 331 2.86 -22.51 -2.07
N MET A 332 3.39 -21.27 -2.03
CA MET A 332 4.74 -20.97 -1.57
C MET A 332 4.74 -20.38 -0.16
N HIS A 333 5.25 -21.13 0.82
CA HIS A 333 5.29 -20.67 2.22
C HIS A 333 6.43 -19.70 2.56
N SER A 334 7.50 -19.62 1.75
CA SER A 334 8.63 -18.73 2.03
C SER A 334 8.93 -17.73 0.91
N GLY A 335 8.86 -18.12 -0.36
CA GLY A 335 9.09 -17.21 -1.51
C GLY A 335 10.54 -16.69 -1.66
N ASP A 336 11.40 -16.93 -0.67
CA ASP A 336 12.78 -16.44 -0.56
C ASP A 336 13.65 -16.77 -1.78
N PHE A 337 13.40 -17.91 -2.42
CA PHE A 337 14.18 -18.39 -3.56
C PHE A 337 13.77 -17.74 -4.89
N THR A 338 12.54 -17.24 -4.99
CA THR A 338 11.97 -16.81 -6.28
C THR A 338 12.66 -15.56 -6.81
N LEU A 339 12.92 -14.56 -5.95
CA LEU A 339 13.65 -13.36 -6.37
C LEU A 339 15.07 -13.69 -6.79
N THR A 340 15.76 -14.55 -6.04
CA THR A 340 17.10 -14.98 -6.42
C THR A 340 17.10 -15.67 -7.78
N LEU A 341 16.22 -16.63 -8.01
CA LEU A 341 16.12 -17.28 -9.32
C LEU A 341 15.90 -16.29 -10.45
N SER A 342 15.07 -15.25 -10.23
CA SER A 342 14.84 -14.21 -11.23
C SER A 342 16.10 -13.41 -11.54
N LEU A 343 16.85 -13.02 -10.50
CA LEU A 343 18.10 -12.26 -10.66
C LEU A 343 19.18 -13.08 -11.38
N ILE A 344 19.25 -14.38 -11.08
CA ILE A 344 20.18 -15.31 -11.72
C ILE A 344 19.81 -15.55 -13.19
N LYS A 345 18.52 -15.85 -13.47
CA LYS A 345 18.05 -16.12 -14.84
C LYS A 345 18.12 -14.90 -15.74
N GLY A 346 17.90 -13.71 -15.19
CA GLY A 346 18.01 -12.45 -15.93
C GLY A 346 19.43 -11.90 -16.00
N GLU A 347 20.44 -12.63 -15.52
CA GLU A 347 21.86 -12.22 -15.53
C GLU A 347 22.12 -10.85 -14.87
N PHE A 348 21.26 -10.45 -13.94
CA PHE A 348 21.35 -9.17 -13.22
C PHE A 348 22.44 -9.14 -12.15
N VAL A 349 23.03 -10.30 -11.85
CA VAL A 349 24.20 -10.46 -10.98
C VAL A 349 25.32 -11.20 -11.72
N PRO A 350 26.57 -10.73 -11.67
CA PRO A 350 27.69 -11.44 -12.29
C PRO A 350 28.02 -12.71 -11.51
N GLU A 351 28.36 -13.78 -12.23
CA GLU A 351 28.84 -15.05 -11.67
C GLU A 351 28.02 -15.53 -10.44
N PRO A 352 26.73 -15.87 -10.60
CA PRO A 352 25.79 -16.16 -9.50
C PRO A 352 26.30 -17.11 -8.41
N HIS A 353 27.07 -18.13 -8.79
CA HIS A 353 27.66 -19.08 -7.85
C HIS A 353 28.69 -18.42 -6.93
N GLU A 354 29.57 -17.58 -7.49
CA GLU A 354 30.58 -16.85 -6.73
C GLU A 354 29.92 -15.76 -5.87
N TRP A 355 28.89 -15.07 -6.38
CA TRP A 355 28.07 -14.14 -5.58
C TRP A 355 27.50 -14.81 -4.32
N LYS A 356 26.94 -16.02 -4.47
CA LYS A 356 26.41 -16.81 -3.35
C LYS A 356 27.49 -17.21 -2.36
N GLU A 357 28.65 -17.68 -2.84
CA GLU A 357 29.80 -18.03 -1.99
C GLU A 357 30.30 -16.82 -1.19
N GLU A 358 30.32 -15.63 -1.81
CA GLU A 358 30.72 -14.38 -1.17
C GLU A 358 29.72 -13.91 -0.11
N LEU A 359 28.41 -14.00 -0.35
CA LEU A 359 27.40 -13.74 0.68
C LEU A 359 27.55 -14.68 1.89
N GLN A 360 27.81 -15.97 1.66
CA GLN A 360 28.10 -16.91 2.74
C GLN A 360 29.39 -16.56 3.50
N THR A 361 30.38 -15.99 2.82
CA THR A 361 31.62 -15.52 3.43
C THR A 361 31.36 -14.28 4.29
N ILE A 362 30.62 -13.31 3.78
CA ILE A 362 30.15 -12.13 4.53
C ILE A 362 29.42 -12.56 5.81
N LEU A 363 28.47 -13.49 5.71
CA LEU A 363 27.74 -13.99 6.88
C LEU A 363 28.68 -14.62 7.91
N ARG A 364 29.63 -15.46 7.46
CA ARG A 364 30.63 -16.08 8.34
C ARG A 364 31.51 -15.03 9.02
N THR A 365 31.95 -14.01 8.28
CA THR A 365 32.75 -12.90 8.82
C THR A 365 31.96 -12.15 9.89
N LEU A 366 30.71 -11.75 9.60
CA LEU A 366 29.84 -11.08 10.57
C LEU A 366 29.63 -11.95 11.83
N GLN A 367 29.33 -13.24 11.65
CA GLN A 367 29.13 -14.19 12.74
C GLN A 367 30.40 -14.42 13.58
N SER A 368 31.58 -14.38 12.97
CA SER A 368 32.86 -14.55 13.66
C SER A 368 33.24 -13.37 14.55
N GLY A 369 32.73 -12.16 14.26
CA GLY A 369 32.91 -10.98 15.08
C GLY A 369 32.07 -10.97 16.36
N LEU A 370 31.14 -11.93 16.52
CA LEU A 370 30.19 -11.95 17.63
C LEU A 370 30.70 -12.76 18.82
N LYS A 371 30.08 -12.54 19.98
CA LYS A 371 30.30 -13.41 21.15
C LYS A 371 29.95 -14.86 20.79
N PRO A 372 30.70 -15.87 21.28
CA PRO A 372 30.45 -17.28 20.95
C PRO A 372 29.03 -17.79 21.26
N SER A 373 28.34 -17.17 22.21
CA SER A 373 26.97 -17.50 22.60
C SER A 373 25.90 -16.86 21.70
N VAL A 374 26.27 -15.92 20.83
CA VAL A 374 25.36 -15.19 19.94
C VAL A 374 25.37 -15.85 18.57
N ARG A 375 24.19 -16.26 18.09
CA ARG A 375 23.99 -16.69 16.71
C ARG A 375 23.06 -15.71 16.01
N LEU A 376 23.50 -15.17 14.87
CA LEU A 376 22.61 -14.39 14.01
C LEU A 376 21.60 -15.34 13.38
N HIS A 377 20.32 -15.06 13.61
CA HIS A 377 19.31 -15.73 12.81
C HIS A 377 19.30 -15.09 11.43
N ASN A 378 19.56 -15.91 10.41
CA ASN A 378 19.46 -15.52 9.01
C ASN A 378 18.34 -16.27 8.30
N GLU A 379 17.82 -15.69 7.22
CA GLU A 379 16.96 -16.36 6.27
C GLU A 379 17.79 -16.86 5.07
N ASN A 380 17.40 -18.00 4.51
CA ASN A 380 18.12 -18.61 3.41
C ASN A 380 17.74 -17.95 2.07
N LYS A 381 18.38 -16.82 1.77
CA LYS A 381 18.26 -16.12 0.49
C LYS A 381 19.56 -16.33 -0.29
N GLU A 382 19.48 -16.71 -1.56
CA GLU A 382 20.68 -17.05 -2.35
C GLU A 382 21.40 -15.80 -2.91
N SER A 383 20.67 -14.69 -3.09
CA SER A 383 21.16 -13.44 -3.67
C SER A 383 21.19 -12.28 -2.67
N SER A 384 20.81 -12.51 -1.42
CA SER A 384 20.79 -11.51 -0.35
C SER A 384 20.97 -12.16 1.02
N LEU A 385 21.14 -11.37 2.07
CA LEU A 385 21.14 -11.85 3.45
C LEU A 385 20.13 -11.03 4.26
N ALA A 386 19.23 -11.69 4.98
CA ALA A 386 18.41 -11.03 5.98
C ALA A 386 18.93 -11.43 7.37
N LEU A 387 19.33 -10.46 8.18
CA LEU A 387 19.90 -10.68 9.51
C LEU A 387 18.96 -10.15 10.58
N LYS A 388 18.51 -11.01 11.50
CA LYS A 388 17.72 -10.55 12.65
C LYS A 388 18.64 -9.84 13.64
N ILE A 389 18.44 -8.53 13.83
CA ILE A 389 19.27 -7.71 14.72
C ILE A 389 18.47 -7.04 15.85
N ALA A 390 17.14 -7.03 15.77
CA ALA A 390 16.25 -6.45 16.78
C ALA A 390 15.05 -7.37 17.08
N ALA A 391 14.40 -7.14 18.22
CA ALA A 391 13.12 -7.78 18.53
C ALA A 391 12.02 -7.28 17.59
N LYS A 392 11.00 -8.10 17.31
CA LYS A 392 9.83 -7.69 16.51
C LYS A 392 9.13 -6.52 17.17
N ASN A 393 8.63 -5.57 16.37
CA ASN A 393 7.93 -4.37 16.85
C ASN A 393 8.72 -3.54 17.87
N SER A 394 10.05 -3.65 17.84
CA SER A 394 10.87 -2.85 18.73
C SER A 394 10.99 -1.44 18.17
N PRO A 395 10.61 -0.39 18.93
CA PRO A 395 11.06 0.96 18.62
C PRO A 395 12.59 1.01 18.64
N GLU A 396 13.17 2.00 17.96
CA GLU A 396 14.61 2.25 17.94
C GLU A 396 15.19 2.09 19.36
N ASN A 397 16.20 1.21 19.52
CA ASN A 397 17.00 0.93 20.73
C ASN A 397 16.84 -0.44 21.46
N HIS A 398 16.09 -1.44 20.97
CA HIS A 398 16.22 -2.84 21.49
C HIS A 398 16.89 -3.80 20.51
N TRP A 399 18.20 -3.60 20.34
CA TRP A 399 19.08 -4.48 19.58
C TRP A 399 19.34 -5.78 20.35
N LEU A 400 19.27 -6.92 19.66
CA LEU A 400 19.31 -8.26 20.30
C LEU A 400 20.73 -8.74 20.63
N HIS A 401 21.74 -8.13 20.03
CA HIS A 401 23.06 -8.75 19.90
C HIS A 401 24.19 -7.75 20.16
N GLN A 402 25.29 -8.28 20.70
CA GLN A 402 26.54 -7.57 20.93
C GLN A 402 27.71 -8.34 20.33
N ASP A 403 28.75 -7.62 19.93
CA ASP A 403 30.01 -8.17 19.46
C ASP A 403 30.93 -8.61 20.62
N GLN A 404 32.12 -9.10 20.30
CA GLN A 404 33.12 -9.54 21.30
C GLN A 404 33.64 -8.41 22.20
N ASN A 405 33.49 -7.14 21.79
CA ASN A 405 33.92 -5.96 22.51
C ASN A 405 32.76 -5.21 23.20
N ASP A 406 31.62 -5.88 23.37
CA ASP A 406 30.38 -5.31 23.93
C ASP A 406 29.76 -4.18 23.09
N GLU A 407 30.16 -4.02 21.82
CA GLU A 407 29.53 -3.09 20.87
C GLU A 407 28.18 -3.65 20.40
N THR A 408 27.17 -2.79 20.31
CA THR A 408 25.82 -3.20 19.92
C THR A 408 25.70 -3.39 18.40
N ILE A 409 25.11 -4.49 17.96
CA ILE A 409 24.89 -4.75 16.52
C ILE A 409 23.73 -3.89 16.02
N THR A 410 24.08 -2.79 15.36
CA THR A 410 23.15 -1.85 14.70
C THR A 410 23.29 -1.90 13.17
N PRO A 411 22.37 -1.29 12.39
CA PRO A 411 22.56 -1.15 10.95
C PRO A 411 23.91 -0.52 10.55
N ASN A 412 24.37 0.48 11.32
CA ASN A 412 25.66 1.14 11.09
C ASN A 412 26.85 0.23 11.41
N TYR A 413 26.75 -0.59 12.46
CA TYR A 413 27.76 -1.60 12.77
C TYR A 413 27.96 -2.55 11.59
N VAL A 414 26.86 -3.10 11.05
CA VAL A 414 26.93 -4.04 9.92
C VAL A 414 27.50 -3.36 8.68
N LYS A 415 27.06 -2.13 8.37
CA LYS A 415 27.60 -1.35 7.25
C LYS A 415 29.12 -1.15 7.36
N LYS A 416 29.62 -0.70 8.51
CA LYS A 416 31.06 -0.52 8.76
C LYS A 416 31.85 -1.82 8.57
N HIS A 417 31.30 -2.95 9.01
CA HIS A 417 31.95 -4.26 8.84
C HIS A 417 31.92 -4.75 7.39
N LEU A 418 30.84 -4.48 6.64
CA LEU A 418 30.79 -4.75 5.20
C LEU A 418 31.82 -3.91 4.44
N ASP A 419 31.93 -2.62 4.74
CA ASP A 419 32.91 -1.73 4.11
C ASP A 419 34.35 -2.23 4.35
N SER A 420 34.65 -2.63 5.59
CA SER A 420 35.94 -3.21 5.97
C SER A 420 36.20 -4.57 5.29
N TYR A 421 35.18 -5.42 5.19
CA TYR A 421 35.24 -6.70 4.49
C TYR A 421 35.62 -6.51 3.01
N PHE A 422 34.92 -5.62 2.29
CA PHE A 422 35.21 -5.39 0.88
C PHE A 422 36.61 -4.80 0.69
N ALA A 423 36.99 -3.80 1.49
CA ALA A 423 38.32 -3.20 1.40
C ALA A 423 39.45 -4.22 1.59
N SER A 424 39.34 -5.08 2.61
CA SER A 424 40.36 -6.10 2.90
C SER A 424 40.36 -7.24 1.88
N THR A 425 39.20 -7.79 1.55
CA THR A 425 39.05 -8.96 0.67
C THR A 425 39.42 -8.64 -0.78
N ILE A 426 39.05 -7.45 -1.28
CA ILE A 426 39.45 -6.99 -2.63
C ILE A 426 40.98 -6.84 -2.67
N THR A 427 41.58 -6.20 -1.67
CA THR A 427 43.04 -6.01 -1.60
C THR A 427 43.78 -7.35 -1.58
N GLN A 428 43.33 -8.29 -0.76
CA GLN A 428 43.93 -9.63 -0.68
C GLN A 428 43.78 -10.41 -1.98
N THR A 429 42.59 -10.38 -2.60
CA THR A 429 42.32 -11.10 -3.85
C THR A 429 43.14 -10.52 -5.01
N LYS A 430 43.30 -9.19 -5.07
CA LYS A 430 44.21 -8.53 -6.03
C LYS A 430 45.66 -8.98 -5.83
N LYS A 431 46.14 -9.01 -4.58
CA LYS A 431 47.50 -9.46 -4.26
C LYS A 431 47.73 -10.90 -4.71
N LEU A 432 46.78 -11.80 -4.45
CA LEU A 432 46.83 -13.18 -4.90
C LEU A 432 46.85 -13.28 -6.42
N LEU A 433 45.99 -12.53 -7.12
CA LEU A 433 45.96 -12.52 -8.59
C LEU A 433 47.31 -12.09 -9.18
N ARG A 434 47.92 -11.02 -8.65
CA ARG A 434 49.26 -10.56 -9.04
C ARG A 434 50.32 -11.66 -8.84
N GLN A 435 50.30 -12.31 -7.67
CA GLN A 435 51.23 -13.41 -7.39
C GLN A 435 51.04 -14.59 -8.36
N THR A 436 49.79 -14.98 -8.64
CA THR A 436 49.49 -16.06 -9.58
C THR A 436 49.97 -15.74 -11.00
N ILE A 437 49.75 -14.51 -11.48
CA ILE A 437 50.21 -14.09 -12.81
C ILE A 437 51.74 -14.03 -12.90
N ALA A 438 52.41 -13.52 -11.86
CA ALA A 438 53.87 -13.44 -11.80
C ALA A 438 54.52 -14.83 -11.80
N ILE A 439 53.96 -15.79 -11.04
CA ILE A 439 54.43 -17.18 -11.03
C ILE A 439 54.32 -17.79 -12.43
N ALA A 440 53.25 -17.48 -13.15
CA ALA A 440 53.02 -17.98 -14.50
C ALA A 440 53.80 -17.21 -15.60
N SER A 441 54.61 -16.21 -15.24
CA SER A 441 55.59 -15.52 -16.11
C SER A 441 55.02 -14.94 -17.43
N SER A 442 53.79 -14.41 -17.42
CA SER A 442 53.15 -13.85 -18.62
C SER A 442 53.28 -12.33 -18.72
N LYS A 443 54.24 -11.86 -19.53
CA LYS A 443 54.45 -10.42 -19.81
C LYS A 443 53.20 -9.69 -20.31
N ARG A 444 52.34 -10.36 -21.09
CA ARG A 444 51.11 -9.78 -21.64
C ARG A 444 50.09 -9.48 -20.54
N LEU A 445 49.97 -10.36 -19.55
CA LEU A 445 49.08 -10.19 -18.41
C LEU A 445 49.63 -9.19 -17.38
N GLU A 446 50.94 -9.19 -17.16
CA GLU A 446 51.62 -8.16 -16.35
C GLU A 446 51.42 -6.76 -16.93
N THR A 447 51.42 -6.62 -18.26
CA THR A 447 51.15 -5.34 -18.93
C THR A 447 49.71 -4.88 -18.71
N ILE A 448 48.72 -5.79 -18.74
CA ILE A 448 47.32 -5.42 -18.47
C ILE A 448 47.14 -4.98 -17.01
N LEU A 449 47.85 -5.62 -16.07
CA LEU A 449 47.84 -5.24 -14.66
C LEU A 449 48.50 -3.88 -14.40
N SER A 450 49.62 -3.58 -15.06
CA SER A 450 50.37 -2.33 -14.86
C SER A 450 49.69 -1.12 -15.50
N MET A 451 48.81 -1.32 -16.49
CA MET A 451 47.97 -0.26 -17.06
C MET A 451 46.88 0.26 -16.11
N GLY A 452 46.64 -0.41 -14.97
CA GLY A 452 45.67 0.00 -13.94
C GLY A 452 46.28 0.59 -12.67
N GLU A 453 47.60 0.77 -12.64
CA GLU A 453 48.28 1.37 -11.50
C GLU A 453 48.20 2.90 -11.59
N ASP A 454 47.31 3.50 -10.81
CA ASP A 454 47.47 4.89 -10.43
C ASP A 454 48.72 4.96 -9.55
N MET A 455 49.80 5.59 -10.02
CA MET A 455 51.10 5.70 -9.32
C MET A 455 51.05 6.49 -7.99
N LYS A 456 49.89 6.68 -7.38
CA LYS A 456 49.71 7.36 -6.09
C LYS A 456 49.68 6.37 -4.94
N ALA A 457 50.66 6.48 -4.05
CA ALA A 457 50.67 5.75 -2.79
C ALA A 457 49.44 6.14 -1.94
N GLY A 458 48.63 5.16 -1.55
CA GLY A 458 47.47 5.36 -0.68
C GLY A 458 46.11 5.48 -1.38
N THR A 459 46.06 5.44 -2.71
CA THR A 459 44.82 5.17 -3.45
C THR A 459 44.74 3.68 -3.79
N ALA A 460 43.54 3.08 -3.70
CA ALA A 460 43.35 1.71 -4.11
C ALA A 460 43.71 1.57 -5.60
N ASP A 461 44.77 0.82 -5.91
CA ASP A 461 45.13 0.40 -7.29
C ASP A 461 43.88 -0.15 -7.98
N ASP A 462 43.28 0.62 -8.88
CA ASP A 462 41.95 0.33 -9.39
C ASP A 462 42.00 -0.39 -10.74
N LEU A 463 42.04 -1.73 -10.69
CA LEU A 463 41.74 -2.55 -11.87
C LEU A 463 40.31 -2.27 -12.34
N SER A 464 40.13 -1.60 -13.48
CA SER A 464 38.82 -1.25 -14.02
C SER A 464 38.04 -2.48 -14.50
N PRO A 465 36.70 -2.42 -14.59
CA PRO A 465 35.90 -3.49 -15.20
C PRO A 465 36.38 -3.88 -16.61
N GLN A 466 36.88 -2.92 -17.41
CA GLN A 466 37.44 -3.22 -18.73
C GLN A 466 38.75 -4.02 -18.63
N GLN A 467 39.57 -3.76 -17.62
CA GLN A 467 40.82 -4.49 -17.39
C GLN A 467 40.55 -5.91 -16.92
N LEU A 468 39.58 -6.11 -16.02
CA LEU A 468 39.13 -7.46 -15.62
C LEU A 468 38.60 -8.24 -16.83
N SER A 469 37.82 -7.59 -17.69
CA SER A 469 37.32 -8.19 -18.93
C SER A 469 38.44 -8.52 -19.92
N ALA A 470 39.48 -7.69 -20.00
CA ALA A 470 40.65 -7.93 -20.84
C ALA A 470 41.51 -9.09 -20.31
N LEU A 471 41.65 -9.20 -18.99
CA LEU A 471 42.29 -10.34 -18.33
C LEU A 471 41.52 -11.63 -18.62
N GLU A 472 40.20 -11.66 -18.43
CA GLU A 472 39.36 -12.83 -18.75
C GLU A 472 39.49 -13.27 -20.21
N ARG A 473 39.39 -12.33 -21.16
CA ARG A 473 39.61 -12.64 -22.58
C ARG A 473 41.00 -13.21 -22.83
N THR A 474 42.02 -12.65 -22.20
CA THR A 474 43.39 -13.12 -22.37
C THR A 474 43.56 -14.52 -21.77
N PHE A 475 42.99 -14.79 -20.60
CA PHE A 475 42.99 -16.13 -20.00
C PHE A 475 42.24 -17.17 -20.82
N SER A 476 41.12 -16.80 -21.47
CA SER A 476 40.36 -17.72 -22.33
C SER A 476 41.12 -18.19 -23.57
N GLN A 477 42.22 -17.51 -23.93
CA GLN A 477 43.12 -17.89 -25.01
C GLN A 477 44.17 -18.94 -24.59
N PHE A 478 44.32 -19.20 -23.29
CA PHE A 478 45.27 -20.20 -22.77
C PHE A 478 44.48 -21.43 -22.31
N GLN A 479 44.69 -22.58 -22.96
CA GLN A 479 44.02 -23.86 -22.63
C GLN A 479 44.66 -24.62 -21.46
N GLU A 480 45.67 -24.06 -20.79
CA GLU A 480 46.40 -24.76 -19.74
C GLU A 480 45.72 -24.66 -18.36
N PHE A 481 45.73 -25.78 -17.62
CA PHE A 481 45.31 -25.88 -16.21
C PHE A 481 45.99 -24.85 -15.28
N SER A 482 47.16 -24.32 -15.69
CA SER A 482 47.94 -23.32 -14.95
C SER A 482 47.20 -21.99 -14.73
N TRP A 483 46.14 -21.70 -15.49
CA TRP A 483 45.42 -20.41 -15.45
C TRP A 483 44.07 -20.44 -14.75
N GLU A 484 43.57 -21.61 -14.35
CA GLU A 484 42.27 -21.76 -13.69
C GLU A 484 42.18 -20.94 -12.40
N GLY A 485 43.26 -20.92 -11.61
CA GLY A 485 43.36 -20.11 -10.40
C GLY A 485 43.27 -18.60 -10.67
N ALA A 486 43.92 -18.11 -11.73
CA ALA A 486 43.87 -16.70 -12.09
C ALA A 486 42.49 -16.31 -12.66
N GLN A 487 41.86 -17.19 -13.42
CA GLN A 487 40.48 -17.02 -13.90
C GLN A 487 39.50 -16.93 -12.73
N LYS A 488 39.59 -17.86 -11.76
CA LYS A 488 38.75 -17.84 -10.55
C LYS A 488 38.92 -16.54 -9.76
N LEU A 489 40.15 -16.09 -9.53
CA LEU A 489 40.43 -14.83 -8.82
C LEU A 489 39.90 -13.60 -9.57
N THR A 490 39.92 -13.62 -10.91
CA THR A 490 39.39 -12.52 -11.75
C THR A 490 37.87 -12.45 -11.65
N ARG A 491 37.18 -13.60 -11.77
CA ARG A 491 35.72 -13.69 -11.58
C ARG A 491 35.30 -13.24 -10.18
N ARG A 492 36.03 -13.69 -9.15
CA ARG A 492 35.82 -13.27 -7.77
C ARG A 492 36.00 -11.75 -7.58
N LEU A 493 37.03 -11.15 -8.17
CA LEU A 493 37.23 -9.69 -8.11
C LEU A 493 36.10 -8.92 -8.79
N LYS A 494 35.58 -9.42 -9.92
CA LYS A 494 34.42 -8.85 -10.61
C LYS A 494 33.19 -8.86 -9.71
N VAL A 495 32.91 -9.99 -9.05
CA VAL A 495 31.81 -10.13 -8.09
C VAL A 495 32.00 -9.22 -6.89
N LEU A 496 33.17 -9.22 -6.24
CA LEU A 496 33.44 -8.40 -5.06
C LEU A 496 33.28 -6.90 -5.33
N ARG A 497 33.77 -6.40 -6.48
CA ARG A 497 33.58 -5.00 -6.87
C ARG A 497 32.11 -4.67 -7.13
N TYR A 498 31.42 -5.56 -7.84
CA TYR A 498 30.00 -5.38 -8.11
C TYR A 498 29.18 -5.39 -6.81
N MET A 499 29.48 -6.30 -5.87
CA MET A 499 28.88 -6.34 -4.53
C MET A 499 29.19 -5.07 -3.73
N GLN A 500 30.42 -4.56 -3.76
CA GLN A 500 30.79 -3.34 -3.06
C GLN A 500 29.98 -2.12 -3.55
N GLU A 501 29.74 -2.04 -4.86
CA GLU A 501 28.97 -0.95 -5.46
C GLU A 501 27.47 -1.11 -5.24
N LYS A 502 26.96 -2.35 -5.35
CA LYS A 502 25.52 -2.62 -5.46
C LYS A 502 24.89 -3.19 -4.20
N LEU A 503 25.62 -3.70 -3.20
CA LEU A 503 24.98 -4.14 -1.96
C LEU A 503 24.70 -2.96 -1.03
N VAL A 504 23.47 -2.89 -0.55
CA VAL A 504 23.02 -1.91 0.44
C VAL A 504 22.40 -2.62 1.63
N THR A 505 22.44 -1.95 2.78
CA THR A 505 21.75 -2.40 3.99
C THR A 505 20.43 -1.65 4.16
N LYS A 506 19.31 -2.38 4.31
CA LYS A 506 17.97 -1.84 4.53
C LYS A 506 17.39 -2.41 5.83
N TYR A 507 17.11 -1.56 6.80
CA TYR A 507 16.57 -2.01 8.09
C TYR A 507 15.04 -1.98 8.08
N ASN A 508 14.41 -3.11 8.40
CA ASN A 508 12.98 -3.24 8.61
C ASN A 508 12.67 -3.28 10.13
N PRO A 509 12.25 -2.14 10.73
CA PRO A 509 11.99 -2.06 12.17
C PRO A 509 10.81 -2.93 12.60
N THR A 510 9.84 -3.20 11.71
CA THR A 510 8.67 -4.03 12.02
C THR A 510 9.07 -5.49 12.20
N ALA A 511 9.92 -6.00 11.32
CA ALA A 511 10.40 -7.39 11.37
C ALA A 511 11.60 -7.56 12.32
N GLY A 512 12.35 -6.49 12.59
CA GLY A 512 13.62 -6.53 13.33
C GLY A 512 14.79 -7.09 12.51
N PHE A 513 14.65 -7.08 11.18
CA PHE A 513 15.64 -7.60 10.24
C PHE A 513 16.40 -6.47 9.54
N LEU A 514 17.67 -6.72 9.25
CA LEU A 514 18.51 -5.93 8.37
C LEU A 514 18.77 -6.74 7.10
N ASP A 515 18.28 -6.25 5.97
CA ASP A 515 18.48 -6.84 4.66
C ASP A 515 19.75 -6.30 4.01
N ILE A 516 20.66 -7.19 3.59
CA ILE A 516 21.82 -6.92 2.74
C ILE A 516 21.45 -7.39 1.34
N VAL A 517 21.06 -6.45 0.48
CA VAL A 517 20.42 -6.72 -0.81
C VAL A 517 21.01 -5.85 -1.90
N HIS A 518 20.76 -6.21 -3.17
CA HIS A 518 21.13 -5.37 -4.31
C HIS A 518 20.37 -4.02 -4.25
N ALA A 519 21.05 -2.92 -4.51
CA ALA A 519 20.56 -1.54 -4.38
C ALA A 519 19.34 -1.29 -5.25
N ASP A 520 19.40 -1.84 -6.46
CA ASP A 520 18.36 -1.70 -7.47
C ASP A 520 17.13 -2.60 -7.20
N ILE A 521 17.16 -3.48 -6.17
CA ILE A 521 15.98 -4.24 -5.74
C ILE A 521 15.05 -3.36 -4.92
N ASN A 522 13.83 -3.24 -5.42
CA ASN A 522 12.66 -2.62 -4.80
C ASN A 522 11.40 -3.39 -5.23
N LYS A 523 10.23 -3.00 -4.70
CA LYS A 523 8.94 -3.62 -5.04
C LYS A 523 8.67 -3.66 -6.55
N TYR A 524 8.98 -2.58 -7.28
CA TYR A 524 8.80 -2.53 -8.74
C TYR A 524 9.71 -3.51 -9.48
N SER A 525 11.01 -3.56 -9.18
CA SER A 525 11.93 -4.48 -9.84
C SER A 525 11.49 -5.95 -9.69
N SER A 526 10.97 -6.31 -8.52
CA SER A 526 10.48 -7.65 -8.25
C SER A 526 9.19 -7.95 -9.00
N LEU A 527 8.26 -6.98 -9.08
CA LEU A 527 7.10 -7.06 -9.98
C LEU A 527 7.54 -7.27 -11.43
N ARG A 528 8.49 -6.46 -11.92
CA ARG A 528 9.01 -6.53 -13.30
C ARG A 528 9.64 -7.89 -13.60
N LEU A 529 10.43 -8.42 -12.66
CA LEU A 529 11.03 -9.74 -12.75
C LEU A 529 9.99 -10.86 -12.82
N VAL A 530 8.88 -10.75 -12.09
CA VAL A 530 7.78 -11.73 -12.17
C VAL A 530 7.06 -11.63 -13.52
N LEU A 531 6.78 -10.42 -14.00
CA LEU A 531 6.13 -10.21 -15.30
C LEU A 531 6.98 -10.75 -16.45
N GLU A 532 8.30 -10.54 -16.43
CA GLU A 532 9.20 -11.10 -17.43
C GLU A 532 9.20 -12.63 -17.42
N GLN A 533 9.18 -13.27 -16.23
CA GLN A 533 9.05 -14.73 -16.13
C GLN A 533 7.72 -15.26 -16.67
N LEU A 534 6.68 -14.43 -16.67
CA LEU A 534 5.38 -14.72 -17.26
C LEU A 534 5.34 -14.39 -18.76
N GLY A 535 6.43 -13.88 -19.34
CA GLY A 535 6.57 -13.61 -20.77
C GLY A 535 6.14 -12.20 -21.18
N PHE A 536 5.97 -11.27 -20.23
CA PHE A 536 5.60 -9.89 -20.53
C PHE A 536 6.81 -8.95 -20.40
N SER A 537 7.09 -8.19 -21.46
CA SER A 537 8.09 -7.13 -21.41
C SER A 537 7.50 -5.84 -20.77
N PRO A 538 8.36 -4.90 -20.34
CA PRO A 538 7.90 -3.63 -19.77
C PRO A 538 6.96 -2.85 -20.71
N GLU A 539 7.24 -2.81 -22.01
CA GLU A 539 6.41 -2.14 -23.01
C GLU A 539 5.06 -2.82 -23.29
N GLU A 540 4.93 -4.10 -22.94
CA GLU A 540 3.68 -4.86 -23.06
C GLU A 540 2.82 -4.80 -21.79
N SER A 541 3.30 -4.11 -20.75
CA SER A 541 2.70 -4.08 -19.42
C SER A 541 2.29 -2.67 -19.01
N VAL A 542 1.04 -2.50 -18.58
CA VAL A 542 0.62 -1.32 -17.82
C VAL A 542 0.74 -1.66 -16.35
N VAL A 543 1.59 -0.92 -15.63
CA VAL A 543 1.78 -1.12 -14.19
C VAL A 543 1.23 0.08 -13.44
N ILE A 544 0.38 -0.20 -12.45
CA ILE A 544 -0.05 0.77 -11.44
C ILE A 544 0.54 0.32 -10.11
N HIS A 545 1.30 1.18 -9.45
CA HIS A 545 1.90 0.91 -8.15
C HIS A 545 1.38 1.90 -7.11
N ILE A 546 0.58 1.40 -6.16
CA ILE A 546 0.15 2.18 -5.00
C ILE A 546 1.11 1.95 -3.82
N GLY A 547 1.43 3.03 -3.12
CA GLY A 547 2.32 3.01 -1.96
C GLY A 547 2.09 4.20 -1.03
N ASP A 548 2.78 4.20 0.11
CA ASP A 548 2.66 5.26 1.10
C ASP A 548 4.01 5.78 1.64
N SER A 549 5.11 5.12 1.27
CA SER A 549 6.41 5.33 1.91
C SER A 549 7.55 5.44 0.89
N SER A 550 8.72 5.86 1.35
CA SER A 550 9.93 5.85 0.52
C SER A 550 10.37 4.45 0.08
N SER A 551 9.86 3.38 0.71
CA SER A 551 10.13 2.00 0.25
C SER A 551 9.43 1.67 -1.08
N ASP A 552 8.43 2.48 -1.45
CA ASP A 552 7.70 2.41 -2.73
C ASP A 552 8.32 3.30 -3.81
N ASN A 553 9.40 4.01 -3.50
CA ASN A 553 10.12 4.81 -4.50
C ASN A 553 10.74 3.89 -5.55
N MET A 554 10.65 4.32 -6.79
CA MET A 554 11.29 3.69 -7.94
C MET A 554 11.99 4.78 -8.77
N PRO A 555 13.00 4.41 -9.59
CA PRO A 555 13.77 5.37 -10.37
C PRO A 555 12.87 6.32 -11.19
N GLU A 556 13.13 7.63 -11.09
CA GLU A 556 12.38 8.68 -11.80
C GLU A 556 12.81 8.82 -13.27
N GLU A 557 14.05 8.47 -13.55
CA GLU A 557 14.66 8.53 -14.87
C GLU A 557 14.41 7.26 -15.66
N LYS A 558 14.39 7.41 -16.98
CA LYS A 558 14.24 6.28 -17.90
C LYS A 558 15.43 5.34 -17.74
N THR A 559 15.14 4.11 -17.38
CA THR A 559 16.10 3.03 -17.25
C THR A 559 16.38 2.39 -18.61
N GLY A 560 17.60 1.90 -18.78
CA GLY A 560 18.07 1.25 -20.00
C GLY A 560 17.44 -0.12 -20.23
N LYS A 561 17.48 -0.59 -21.48
CA LYS A 561 17.03 -1.94 -21.83
C LYS A 561 17.91 -2.99 -21.14
N GLY A 562 17.28 -3.98 -20.50
CA GLY A 562 17.97 -5.02 -19.74
C GLY A 562 18.42 -4.60 -18.34
N GLU A 563 17.99 -3.43 -17.84
CA GLU A 563 18.21 -3.04 -16.45
C GLU A 563 17.13 -3.62 -15.51
N ILE A 564 17.49 -3.85 -14.24
CA ILE A 564 16.58 -4.41 -13.21
C ILE A 564 15.28 -3.60 -13.06
N ASN A 565 15.36 -2.28 -13.27
CA ASN A 565 14.25 -1.35 -13.15
C ASN A 565 13.76 -0.83 -14.52
N GLU A 566 14.02 -1.55 -15.62
CA GLU A 566 13.53 -1.18 -16.96
C GLU A 566 12.04 -0.82 -16.94
N GLY A 567 11.67 0.33 -17.51
CA GLY A 567 10.29 0.82 -17.60
C GLY A 567 9.72 1.46 -16.34
N ALA A 568 10.52 1.64 -15.27
CA ALA A 568 10.07 2.27 -14.03
C ALA A 568 9.51 3.69 -14.22
N ASP A 569 9.95 4.40 -15.25
CA ASP A 569 9.49 5.74 -15.60
C ASP A 569 8.07 5.77 -16.19
N ASP A 570 7.57 4.64 -16.70
CA ASP A 570 6.27 4.51 -17.35
C ASP A 570 5.16 3.91 -16.45
N VAL A 571 5.51 3.67 -15.18
CA VAL A 571 4.60 3.17 -14.13
C VAL A 571 3.72 4.31 -13.61
N TYR A 572 2.41 4.04 -13.48
CA TYR A 572 1.51 4.93 -12.75
C TYR A 572 1.76 4.77 -11.24
N LEU A 573 2.43 5.76 -10.66
CA LEU A 573 2.74 5.82 -9.24
C LEU A 573 1.61 6.52 -8.47
N VAL A 574 1.02 5.81 -7.52
CA VAL A 574 -0.16 6.25 -6.78
C VAL A 574 0.17 6.42 -5.29
N GLY A 575 -0.10 7.61 -4.76
CA GLY A 575 -0.04 7.87 -3.32
C GLY A 575 -1.42 8.05 -2.72
N VAL A 576 -1.53 7.67 -1.45
CA VAL A 576 -2.74 7.82 -0.63
C VAL A 576 -2.63 9.04 0.29
N GLY A 577 -3.75 9.43 0.92
CA GLY A 577 -3.82 10.65 1.73
C GLY A 577 -2.78 10.73 2.86
N ASN A 578 -2.42 9.58 3.44
CA ASN A 578 -1.42 9.46 4.51
C ASN A 578 0.00 9.15 4.02
N SER A 579 0.25 9.16 2.71
CA SER A 579 1.61 8.97 2.19
C SER A 579 2.59 9.98 2.79
N SER A 580 3.81 9.50 3.05
CA SER A 580 4.91 10.33 3.57
C SER A 580 5.20 11.54 2.66
N PRO A 581 5.64 12.69 3.21
CA PRO A 581 5.93 13.88 2.42
C PRO A 581 6.93 13.62 1.28
N GLY A 582 7.99 12.85 1.55
CA GLY A 582 8.98 12.49 0.53
C GLY A 582 8.40 11.62 -0.59
N TYR A 583 7.49 10.68 -0.28
CA TYR A 583 6.82 9.88 -1.30
C TYR A 583 5.87 10.72 -2.16
N LYS A 584 5.12 11.63 -1.53
CA LYS A 584 4.27 12.59 -2.26
C LYS A 584 5.09 13.45 -3.22
N GLU A 585 6.27 13.92 -2.80
CA GLU A 585 7.18 14.66 -3.69
C GLU A 585 7.59 13.84 -4.92
N THR A 586 7.93 12.56 -4.74
CA THR A 586 8.25 11.65 -5.87
C THR A 586 7.07 11.46 -6.81
N ILE A 587 5.84 11.39 -6.30
CA ILE A 587 4.62 11.32 -7.13
C ILE A 587 4.41 12.63 -7.91
N GLU A 588 4.57 13.78 -7.25
CA GLU A 588 4.43 15.09 -7.89
C GLU A 588 5.39 15.25 -9.08
N LYS A 589 6.64 14.77 -8.94
CA LYS A 589 7.63 14.78 -10.04
C LYS A 589 7.21 13.96 -11.25
N ARG A 590 6.29 12.99 -11.09
CA ARG A 590 5.75 12.16 -12.18
C ARG A 590 4.48 12.73 -12.82
N LYS A 591 3.81 13.71 -12.21
CA LYS A 591 2.61 14.34 -12.79
C LYS A 591 2.84 14.95 -14.17
N PRO A 592 3.95 15.64 -14.49
CA PRO A 592 4.19 16.19 -15.82
C PRO A 592 4.20 15.13 -16.95
N ARG A 593 4.43 13.85 -16.61
CA ARG A 593 4.39 12.73 -17.55
C ARG A 593 3.08 11.94 -17.48
N ASN A 594 2.06 12.44 -16.79
CA ASN A 594 0.80 11.73 -16.53
C ASN A 594 1.03 10.36 -15.83
N ARG A 595 2.02 10.29 -14.93
CA ARG A 595 2.36 9.05 -14.20
C ARG A 595 2.23 9.18 -12.68
N GLY A 596 1.98 10.37 -12.14
CA GLY A 596 1.77 10.57 -10.71
C GLY A 596 0.30 10.80 -10.38
N ILE A 597 -0.25 10.07 -9.40
CA ILE A 597 -1.64 10.20 -8.94
C ILE A 597 -1.64 10.28 -7.41
N ILE A 598 -2.38 11.24 -6.84
CA ILE A 598 -2.60 11.33 -5.39
C ILE A 598 -4.09 11.19 -5.11
N ILE A 599 -4.41 10.21 -4.27
CA ILE A 599 -5.76 9.93 -3.81
C ILE A 599 -5.96 10.59 -2.44
N PRO A 600 -7.04 11.38 -2.23
CA PRO A 600 -7.27 12.08 -0.96
C PRO A 600 -7.39 11.14 0.24
N ARG A 601 -8.03 9.98 0.06
CA ARG A 601 -8.30 9.02 1.13
C ARG A 601 -7.06 8.20 1.49
N LYS A 602 -6.99 7.80 2.75
CA LYS A 602 -5.82 7.15 3.38
C LYS A 602 -5.86 5.63 3.21
N THR A 603 -4.70 4.98 3.26
CA THR A 603 -4.56 3.52 3.44
C THR A 603 -5.40 2.71 2.43
N ILE A 604 -6.11 1.66 2.88
CA ILE A 604 -6.97 0.81 2.06
C ILE A 604 -8.11 1.56 1.37
N LEU A 605 -8.57 2.69 1.91
CA LEU A 605 -9.64 3.47 1.31
C LEU A 605 -9.19 4.06 -0.02
N GLY A 606 -7.96 4.59 -0.08
CA GLY A 606 -7.39 5.06 -1.34
C GLY A 606 -7.18 3.92 -2.35
N LEU A 607 -6.85 2.72 -1.87
CA LEU A 607 -6.79 1.53 -2.72
C LEU A 607 -8.16 1.16 -3.30
N MET A 608 -9.24 1.21 -2.51
CA MET A 608 -10.61 0.98 -2.99
C MET A 608 -10.98 1.99 -4.09
N ASP A 609 -10.73 3.27 -3.85
CA ASP A 609 -10.97 4.35 -4.81
C ASP A 609 -10.20 4.11 -6.13
N MET A 610 -8.95 3.64 -6.03
CA MET A 610 -8.15 3.30 -7.20
C MET A 610 -8.77 2.14 -8.00
N ILE A 611 -9.18 1.05 -7.35
CA ILE A 611 -9.80 -0.11 -8.02
C ILE A 611 -11.08 0.31 -8.74
N VAL A 612 -11.93 1.12 -8.08
CA VAL A 612 -13.14 1.68 -8.71
C VAL A 612 -12.79 2.54 -9.92
N GLY A 613 -11.75 3.39 -9.81
CA GLY A 613 -11.25 4.21 -10.90
C GLY A 613 -10.81 3.40 -12.12
N ILE A 614 -10.02 2.33 -11.91
CA ILE A 614 -9.60 1.42 -12.98
C ILE A 614 -10.85 0.78 -13.61
N ASN A 615 -11.78 0.30 -12.79
CA ASN A 615 -12.99 -0.36 -13.28
C ASN A 615 -13.87 0.58 -14.12
N ASN A 616 -13.96 1.86 -13.76
CA ASN A 616 -14.68 2.87 -14.53
C ASN A 616 -14.05 3.06 -15.92
N VAL A 617 -12.71 3.11 -16.00
CA VAL A 617 -11.99 3.19 -17.27
C VAL A 617 -12.22 1.93 -18.09
N VAL A 618 -12.04 0.74 -17.51
CA VAL A 618 -12.27 -0.54 -18.22
C VAL A 618 -13.71 -0.62 -18.76
N SER A 619 -14.69 -0.16 -17.98
CA SER A 619 -16.10 -0.13 -18.40
C SER A 619 -16.34 0.82 -19.58
N SER A 620 -15.63 1.95 -19.66
CA SER A 620 -15.79 2.91 -20.75
C SER A 620 -15.10 2.49 -22.05
N LEU A 621 -14.25 1.47 -22.00
CA LEU A 621 -13.54 0.91 -23.15
C LEU A 621 -14.28 -0.27 -23.81
N ARG A 622 -15.37 -0.74 -23.20
CA ARG A 622 -16.26 -1.77 -23.75
C ARG A 622 -17.22 -1.16 -24.76
#